data_AF-A0A926B1L1-F1
#
_entry.id   AF-A0A926B1L1-F1
#
_cell.length_a   1.000
_cell.length_b   1.000
_cell.length_c   1.000
_cell.angle_alpha   90.00
_cell.angle_beta   90.00
_cell.angle_gamma   90.00
#
_symmetry.space_group_name_H-M   'P 1'
#
loop_
_entity.id
_entity.type
_entity.pdbx_description
1 polymer ?
#
loop_
_entity_poly.entity_id
_entity_poly.type
_entity_poly.pdbx_seq_one_letter_code
_entity_poly.pdbx_strand_id
1 'polypeptide(L)'
;MTSDLKNSTNWPSLRREGIAAIGLLMLICLLVWPSMRVPLVLDDWDHVAYVSMFSSWRDCFGVDAYALFRPIKNVVYYGLRDLPIFQWHAINLSVYLAATLSVYLLMRRLLGSWVWAFCIALLWSTSPTQVSTAVWMAAVNLSLAVVLTCACLYFHDLSGENPRQSRSRMIGLAALSALFLLMAETSYETAICVPGLCVLMDALKKRAVFSRNSIIRYAVLGSVTLAYLAIRSHFGSTYSLQARNAAFAPDIQNWQLVLSAPWFLWKHFSMWFMPLGRLEFLSSYLWGVSASPLELAAAWIWLAVLLGTIFLTWRRMPWVAFGFLWFLISSFPSSNFIPIRSGPIADYYLVFPGIGLAVALAGFARALLGWMKRNSSDQDSHRPLIAGAILFLVGFWRLLCIPMFWLQTSLWNRPLDLYLSVDLTRPAQFHAQSLA
;
A
#
# COMPACT_ATOMS: atom_id res chain seq x y z
N MET A 1 20.12 11.09 18.68
CA MET A 1 18.69 11.10 18.30
C MET A 1 17.81 10.14 19.13
N THR A 2 18.39 9.30 20.01
CA THR A 2 17.64 8.34 20.85
C THR A 2 17.56 8.70 22.35
N SER A 3 18.15 9.82 22.79
CA SER A 3 18.12 10.24 24.20
C SER A 3 16.86 11.02 24.62
N ASP A 4 16.11 11.60 23.69
CA ASP A 4 14.98 12.49 24.03
C ASP A 4 13.64 11.76 24.25
N LEU A 5 13.58 10.44 24.05
CA LEU A 5 12.33 9.68 24.17
C LEU A 5 11.95 9.30 25.62
N LYS A 6 12.85 9.47 26.59
CA LYS A 6 12.60 9.01 27.98
C LYS A 6 11.87 10.02 28.88
N ASN A 7 11.80 11.30 28.50
CA ASN A 7 11.22 12.35 29.36
C ASN A 7 9.94 13.01 28.80
N SER A 8 9.35 12.48 27.73
CA SER A 8 8.21 13.16 27.05
C SER A 8 6.82 12.62 27.42
N THR A 9 6.60 12.04 28.60
CA THR A 9 5.24 11.77 29.12
C THR A 9 4.57 13.07 29.59
N ASN A 10 4.62 14.11 28.75
CA ASN A 10 3.79 15.29 28.91
C ASN A 10 2.37 14.91 28.51
N TRP A 11 1.51 14.64 29.49
CA TRP A 11 0.07 14.41 29.33
C TRP A 11 -0.63 15.28 28.27
N PRO A 12 -0.32 16.58 28.12
CA PRO A 12 -0.91 17.42 27.07
C PRO A 12 -0.65 16.92 25.64
N SER A 13 0.47 16.23 25.40
CA SER A 13 0.82 15.70 24.08
C SER A 13 -0.02 14.48 23.70
N LEU A 14 -0.29 13.58 24.64
CA LEU A 14 -1.14 12.40 24.43
C LEU A 14 -2.57 12.79 24.08
N ARG A 15 -3.12 13.82 24.75
CA ARG A 15 -4.46 14.33 24.46
C ARG A 15 -4.56 14.89 23.03
N ARG A 16 -3.56 15.66 22.57
CA ARG A 16 -3.53 16.20 21.20
C ARG A 16 -3.38 15.10 20.15
N GLU A 17 -2.52 14.11 20.42
CA GLU A 17 -2.32 12.94 19.56
C GLU A 17 -3.62 12.13 19.41
N GLY A 18 -4.33 11.85 20.50
CA GLY A 18 -5.63 11.18 20.47
C GLY A 18 -6.70 11.96 19.68
N ILE A 19 -6.81 13.27 19.92
CA ILE A 19 -7.76 14.13 19.19
C ILE A 19 -7.45 14.14 17.69
N ALA A 20 -6.17 14.24 17.30
CA ALA A 20 -5.77 14.23 15.90
C ALA A 20 -6.10 12.88 15.23
N ALA A 21 -5.80 11.76 15.89
CA ALA A 21 -6.14 10.43 15.36
C ALA A 21 -7.66 10.27 15.18
N ILE A 22 -8.47 10.64 16.18
CA ILE A 22 -9.94 10.60 16.07
C ILE A 22 -10.43 11.50 14.94
N GLY A 23 -9.92 12.74 14.84
CA GLY A 23 -10.28 13.67 13.77
C GLY A 23 -9.99 13.13 12.37
N LEU A 24 -8.87 12.42 12.19
CA LEU A 24 -8.54 11.74 10.94
C LEU A 24 -9.56 10.64 10.62
N LEU A 25 -9.89 9.79 11.58
CA LEU A 25 -10.87 8.71 11.38
C LEU A 25 -12.26 9.26 11.05
N MET A 26 -12.70 10.33 11.73
CA MET A 26 -13.97 10.99 11.43
C MET A 26 -13.98 11.62 10.03
N LEU A 27 -12.88 12.24 9.61
CA LEU A 27 -12.74 12.76 8.24
C LEU A 27 -12.89 11.63 7.21
N ILE A 28 -12.26 10.48 7.43
CA ILE A 28 -12.37 9.32 6.52
C ILE A 28 -13.80 8.79 6.49
N CYS A 29 -14.45 8.63 7.65
CA CYS A 29 -15.86 8.23 7.70
C CYS A 29 -16.74 9.18 6.89
N LEU A 30 -16.51 10.50 7.01
CA LEU A 30 -17.21 11.48 6.19
C LEU A 30 -16.93 11.23 4.70
N LEU A 31 -15.67 11.18 4.29
CA LEU A 31 -15.27 11.02 2.89
C LEU A 31 -15.76 9.72 2.22
N VAL A 32 -15.88 8.64 3.00
CA VAL A 32 -16.36 7.33 2.53
C VAL A 32 -17.87 7.21 2.66
N TRP A 33 -18.55 8.04 3.46
CA TRP A 33 -19.99 7.95 3.70
C TRP A 33 -20.88 7.75 2.45
N PRO A 34 -20.63 8.42 1.30
CA PRO A 34 -21.41 8.16 0.09
C PRO A 34 -21.40 6.70 -0.35
N SER A 35 -20.36 5.92 -0.05
CA SER A 35 -20.26 4.53 -0.49
C SER A 35 -21.11 3.56 0.32
N MET A 36 -21.66 3.97 1.47
CA MET A 36 -22.47 3.09 2.31
C MET A 36 -23.75 2.58 1.63
N ARG A 37 -24.08 3.14 0.46
CA ARG A 37 -25.24 2.79 -0.38
C ARG A 37 -24.86 2.09 -1.68
N VAL A 38 -23.57 1.82 -1.89
CA VAL A 38 -23.08 1.16 -3.10
C VAL A 38 -23.65 -0.26 -3.14
N PRO A 39 -24.27 -0.69 -4.26
CA PRO A 39 -24.72 -2.07 -4.39
C PRO A 39 -23.51 -3.02 -4.42
N LEU A 40 -23.75 -4.34 -4.37
CA LEU A 40 -22.72 -5.29 -4.76
C LEU A 40 -22.36 -5.02 -6.23
N VAL A 41 -21.08 -4.78 -6.53
CA VAL A 41 -20.60 -4.38 -7.86
C VAL A 41 -19.37 -5.17 -8.25
N LEU A 42 -19.01 -5.10 -9.53
CA LEU A 42 -17.83 -5.78 -10.06
C LEU A 42 -17.87 -7.27 -9.67
N ASP A 43 -16.86 -7.67 -8.92
CA ASP A 43 -16.44 -9.02 -8.60
C ASP A 43 -16.92 -9.41 -7.16
N ASP A 44 -17.73 -8.55 -6.52
CA ASP A 44 -18.32 -8.77 -5.19
C ASP A 44 -19.32 -9.94 -5.22
N TRP A 45 -20.14 -10.02 -6.28
CA TRP A 45 -21.14 -11.08 -6.46
C TRP A 45 -20.49 -12.46 -6.56
N ASP A 46 -19.39 -12.56 -7.30
CA ASP A 46 -18.66 -13.82 -7.46
C ASP A 46 -18.12 -14.30 -6.12
N HIS A 47 -17.61 -13.40 -5.28
CA HIS A 47 -17.17 -13.77 -3.94
C HIS A 47 -18.31 -14.20 -3.02
N VAL A 48 -19.44 -13.49 -3.02
CA VAL A 48 -20.61 -13.86 -2.20
C VAL A 48 -21.17 -15.21 -2.65
N ALA A 49 -21.30 -15.42 -3.96
CA ALA A 49 -21.71 -16.69 -4.54
C ALA A 49 -20.71 -17.81 -4.24
N TYR A 50 -19.42 -17.51 -4.24
CA TYR A 50 -18.38 -18.49 -3.94
C TYR A 50 -18.46 -18.99 -2.48
N VAL A 51 -18.55 -18.08 -1.51
CA VAL A 51 -18.59 -18.48 -0.09
C VAL A 51 -19.94 -19.04 0.35
N SER A 52 -21.02 -18.83 -0.40
CA SER A 52 -22.32 -19.47 -0.13
C SER A 52 -22.29 -20.97 -0.44
N MET A 53 -21.35 -21.44 -1.27
CA MET A 53 -21.12 -22.85 -1.53
C MET A 53 -20.35 -23.57 -0.40
N PHE A 54 -19.82 -22.83 0.59
CA PHE A 54 -19.04 -23.43 1.66
C PHE A 54 -19.93 -24.18 2.64
N SER A 55 -19.60 -25.46 2.83
CA SER A 55 -20.24 -26.36 3.80
C SER A 55 -19.75 -26.13 5.22
N SER A 56 -18.51 -25.65 5.39
CA SER A 56 -17.89 -25.44 6.70
C SER A 56 -16.82 -24.35 6.66
N TRP A 57 -16.40 -23.88 7.83
CA TRP A 57 -15.29 -22.92 7.96
C TRP A 57 -13.95 -23.44 7.40
N ARG A 58 -13.80 -24.76 7.22
CA ARG A 58 -12.60 -25.37 6.64
C ARG A 58 -12.44 -25.02 5.16
N ASP A 59 -13.54 -24.80 4.46
CA ASP A 59 -13.55 -24.46 3.04
C ASP A 59 -12.88 -23.09 2.79
N CYS A 60 -12.85 -22.23 3.82
CA CYS A 60 -12.11 -20.96 3.78
C CYS A 60 -10.62 -21.13 3.52
N PHE A 61 -10.03 -22.29 3.85
CA PHE A 61 -8.58 -22.54 3.65
C PHE A 61 -8.24 -23.00 2.23
N GLY A 62 -9.22 -23.05 1.33
CA GLY A 62 -9.01 -23.22 -0.10
C GLY A 62 -8.63 -21.92 -0.82
N VAL A 63 -8.71 -21.96 -2.14
CA VAL A 63 -8.59 -20.77 -3.00
C VAL A 63 -9.82 -19.87 -2.89
N ASP A 64 -9.72 -18.62 -3.33
CA ASP A 64 -10.85 -17.70 -3.47
C ASP A 64 -11.59 -17.89 -4.82
N ALA A 65 -12.61 -17.07 -5.08
CA ALA A 65 -13.41 -17.10 -6.32
C ALA A 65 -12.57 -16.93 -7.60
N TYR A 66 -11.37 -16.35 -7.50
CA TYR A 66 -10.42 -16.16 -8.62
C TYR A 66 -9.29 -17.17 -8.59
N ALA A 67 -9.49 -18.26 -7.85
CA ALA A 67 -8.53 -19.33 -7.67
C ALA A 67 -7.17 -18.85 -7.09
N LEU A 68 -7.19 -17.77 -6.31
CA LEU A 68 -6.03 -17.25 -5.58
C LEU A 68 -6.04 -17.77 -4.15
N PHE A 69 -4.88 -18.19 -3.64
CA PHE A 69 -4.78 -18.69 -2.27
C PHE A 69 -4.83 -17.53 -1.27
N ARG A 70 -6.05 -17.17 -0.81
CA ARG A 70 -6.30 -16.08 0.14
C ARG A 70 -7.24 -16.50 1.30
N PRO A 71 -6.82 -17.44 2.17
CA PRO A 71 -7.68 -17.95 3.23
C PRO A 71 -8.27 -16.88 4.15
N ILE A 72 -7.50 -15.84 4.49
CA ILE A 72 -7.96 -14.80 5.41
C ILE A 72 -9.10 -13.99 4.78
N LYS A 73 -9.03 -13.73 3.46
CA LYS A 73 -10.14 -13.10 2.72
C LYS A 73 -11.39 -13.97 2.77
N ASN A 74 -11.24 -15.27 2.52
CA ASN A 74 -12.35 -16.22 2.55
C ASN A 74 -13.01 -16.29 3.93
N VAL A 75 -12.21 -16.28 5.02
CA VAL A 75 -12.74 -16.26 6.40
C VAL A 75 -13.59 -15.02 6.64
N VAL A 76 -13.13 -13.84 6.20
CA VAL A 76 -13.92 -12.60 6.28
C VAL A 76 -15.24 -12.79 5.53
N TYR A 77 -15.19 -13.16 4.25
CA TYR A 77 -16.39 -13.31 3.43
C TYR A 77 -17.39 -14.34 3.99
N TYR A 78 -16.91 -15.49 4.45
CA TYR A 78 -17.71 -16.53 5.07
C TYR A 78 -18.44 -16.03 6.32
N GLY A 79 -17.76 -15.22 7.15
CA GLY A 79 -18.35 -14.61 8.34
C GLY A 79 -19.39 -13.52 8.04
N LEU A 80 -19.39 -12.96 6.83
CA LEU A 80 -20.27 -11.86 6.42
C LEU A 80 -21.42 -12.29 5.51
N ARG A 81 -21.41 -13.51 4.97
CA ARG A 81 -22.33 -13.99 3.91
C ARG A 81 -23.83 -13.77 4.20
N ASP A 82 -24.21 -13.82 5.47
CA ASP A 82 -25.62 -13.73 5.91
C ASP A 82 -26.00 -12.31 6.39
N LEU A 83 -25.08 -11.34 6.30
CA LEU A 83 -25.29 -9.97 6.76
C LEU A 83 -25.86 -9.07 5.65
N PRO A 84 -26.69 -8.07 5.99
CA PRO A 84 -27.11 -7.03 5.04
C PRO A 84 -25.93 -6.26 4.44
N ILE A 85 -26.06 -5.79 3.18
CA ILE A 85 -25.03 -5.04 2.44
C ILE A 85 -24.49 -3.84 3.22
N PHE A 86 -25.33 -3.12 3.96
CA PHE A 86 -24.88 -2.00 4.79
C PHE A 86 -23.82 -2.43 5.82
N GLN A 87 -23.98 -3.62 6.41
CA GLN A 87 -23.02 -4.15 7.40
C GLN A 87 -21.71 -4.58 6.72
N TRP A 88 -21.75 -5.07 5.48
CA TRP A 88 -20.55 -5.30 4.69
C TRP A 88 -19.73 -4.02 4.51
N HIS A 89 -20.38 -2.94 4.09
CA HIS A 89 -19.71 -1.63 3.96
C HIS A 89 -19.16 -1.12 5.28
N ALA A 90 -19.92 -1.27 6.37
CA ALA A 90 -19.47 -0.87 7.70
C ALA A 90 -18.21 -1.63 8.14
N ILE A 91 -18.13 -2.92 7.80
CA ILE A 91 -16.97 -3.76 8.13
C ILE A 91 -15.78 -3.42 7.23
N ASN A 92 -15.99 -3.23 5.92
CA ASN A 92 -14.94 -2.78 5.02
C ASN A 92 -14.35 -1.43 5.49
N LEU A 93 -15.21 -0.45 5.79
CA LEU A 93 -14.80 0.84 6.34
C LEU A 93 -14.06 0.67 7.68
N SER A 94 -14.54 -0.19 8.58
CA SER A 94 -13.86 -0.45 9.85
C SER A 94 -12.45 -1.01 9.66
N VAL A 95 -12.25 -1.93 8.72
CA VAL A 95 -10.93 -2.46 8.36
C VAL A 95 -10.06 -1.38 7.73
N TYR A 96 -10.60 -0.50 6.89
CA TYR A 96 -9.88 0.65 6.32
C TYR A 96 -9.45 1.68 7.37
N LEU A 97 -10.31 1.96 8.37
CA LEU A 97 -9.98 2.81 9.52
C LEU A 97 -8.89 2.17 10.37
N ALA A 98 -8.96 0.86 10.59
CA ALA A 98 -7.91 0.11 11.29
C ALA A 98 -6.57 0.15 10.52
N ALA A 99 -6.61 0.06 9.19
CA ALA A 99 -5.43 0.20 8.34
C ALA A 99 -4.80 1.59 8.48
N THR A 100 -5.62 2.65 8.43
CA THR A 100 -5.20 4.04 8.65
C THR A 100 -4.55 4.22 10.02
N LEU A 101 -5.19 3.72 11.08
CA LEU A 101 -4.65 3.79 12.43
C LEU A 101 -3.34 3.00 12.54
N SER A 102 -3.22 1.84 11.89
CA SER A 102 -2.00 1.03 11.91
C SER A 102 -0.83 1.73 11.21
N VAL A 103 -1.10 2.40 10.08
CA VAL A 103 -0.12 3.27 9.40
C VAL A 103 0.31 4.41 10.33
N TYR A 104 -0.65 5.09 10.97
CA TYR A 104 -0.37 6.14 11.94
C TYR A 104 0.52 5.66 13.09
N LEU A 105 0.17 4.54 13.74
CA LEU A 105 0.90 3.99 14.88
C LEU A 105 2.31 3.53 14.49
N LEU A 106 2.46 2.87 13.34
CA LEU A 106 3.78 2.48 12.82
C LEU A 106 4.64 3.72 12.55
N MET A 107 4.10 4.73 11.85
CA MET A 107 4.85 5.95 11.53
C MET A 107 5.17 6.76 12.79
N ARG A 108 4.26 6.81 13.77
CA ARG A 108 4.48 7.45 15.08
C ARG A 108 5.68 6.85 15.79
N ARG A 109 5.82 5.52 15.72
CA ARG A 109 6.93 4.76 16.27
C ARG A 109 8.23 4.98 15.51
N LEU A 110 8.19 4.96 14.18
CA LEU A 110 9.40 5.13 13.36
C LEU A 110 9.95 6.56 13.42
N LEU A 111 9.08 7.57 13.35
CA LEU A 111 9.49 8.99 13.27
C LEU A 111 9.68 9.65 14.63
N GLY A 112 9.09 9.08 15.70
CA GLY A 112 9.06 9.70 17.03
C GLY A 112 8.22 10.99 17.09
N SER A 113 7.38 11.27 16.08
CA SER A 113 6.58 12.50 16.00
C SER A 113 5.16 12.19 15.54
N TRP A 114 4.16 12.56 16.37
CA TRP A 114 2.76 12.37 16.04
C TRP A 114 2.28 13.24 14.88
N VAL A 115 2.84 14.44 14.71
CA VAL A 115 2.49 15.35 13.62
C VAL A 115 2.84 14.73 12.27
N TRP A 116 4.08 14.27 12.10
CA TRP A 116 4.51 13.66 10.84
C TRP A 116 3.82 12.32 10.58
N ALA A 117 3.56 11.54 11.63
CA ALA A 117 2.76 10.32 11.52
C ALA A 117 1.33 10.60 11.07
N PHE A 118 0.69 11.63 11.63
CA PHE A 118 -0.64 12.10 11.21
C PHE A 118 -0.62 12.55 9.76
N CYS A 119 0.36 13.38 9.35
CA CYS A 119 0.47 13.83 7.97
C CYS A 119 0.62 12.66 6.99
N ILE A 120 1.43 11.64 7.31
CA ILE A 120 1.61 10.46 6.46
C ILE A 120 0.30 9.66 6.36
N ALA A 121 -0.34 9.39 7.50
CA ALA A 121 -1.60 8.65 7.53
C ALA A 121 -2.70 9.40 6.75
N LEU A 122 -2.80 10.72 6.92
CA LEU A 122 -3.71 11.58 6.17
C LEU A 122 -3.41 11.52 4.66
N LEU A 123 -2.18 11.81 4.24
CA LEU A 123 -1.77 11.80 2.82
C LEU A 123 -2.03 10.46 2.13
N TRP A 124 -1.80 9.36 2.85
CA TRP A 124 -2.07 8.03 2.34
C TRP A 124 -3.58 7.76 2.26
N SER A 125 -4.31 7.89 3.37
CA SER A 125 -5.71 7.49 3.48
C SER A 125 -6.71 8.37 2.72
N THR A 126 -6.34 9.61 2.40
CA THR A 126 -7.17 10.51 1.57
C THR A 126 -6.70 10.59 0.12
N SER A 127 -5.74 9.76 -0.29
CA SER A 127 -5.36 9.65 -1.70
C SER A 127 -6.53 9.06 -2.49
N PRO A 128 -6.93 9.64 -3.64
CA PRO A 128 -8.03 9.14 -4.47
C PRO A 128 -7.82 7.67 -4.89
N THR A 129 -6.57 7.24 -5.08
CA THR A 129 -6.21 5.84 -5.35
C THR A 129 -6.59 4.86 -4.23
N GLN A 130 -6.98 5.33 -3.04
CA GLN A 130 -7.48 4.48 -1.96
C GLN A 130 -9.01 4.29 -1.98
N VAL A 131 -9.74 5.01 -2.83
CA VAL A 131 -11.21 4.92 -2.89
C VAL A 131 -11.64 3.50 -3.19
N SER A 132 -11.02 2.84 -4.17
CA SER A 132 -11.31 1.44 -4.49
C SER A 132 -11.16 0.55 -3.25
N THR A 133 -10.12 0.75 -2.44
CA THR A 133 -9.89 -0.03 -1.21
C THR A 133 -10.91 0.26 -0.11
N ALA A 134 -11.37 1.51 0.00
CA ALA A 134 -12.30 1.94 1.02
C ALA A 134 -13.76 1.56 0.70
N VAL A 135 -14.09 1.43 -0.59
CA VAL A 135 -15.46 1.25 -1.08
C VAL A 135 -15.74 -0.17 -1.55
N TRP A 136 -14.83 -0.76 -2.32
CA TRP A 136 -15.01 -2.06 -2.94
C TRP A 136 -14.89 -3.17 -1.90
N MET A 137 -15.94 -3.99 -1.73
CA MET A 137 -15.95 -5.02 -0.69
C MET A 137 -14.90 -6.10 -0.96
N ALA A 138 -14.70 -6.48 -2.23
CA ALA A 138 -13.65 -7.43 -2.64
C ALA A 138 -12.23 -6.97 -2.30
N ALA A 139 -12.03 -5.67 -2.09
CA ALA A 139 -10.76 -5.09 -1.68
C ALA A 139 -10.53 -5.07 -0.15
N VAL A 140 -11.45 -5.58 0.68
CA VAL A 140 -11.29 -5.61 2.15
C VAL A 140 -10.00 -6.30 2.58
N ASN A 141 -9.56 -7.30 1.82
CA ASN A 141 -8.34 -8.05 2.08
C ASN A 141 -7.07 -7.18 1.92
N LEU A 142 -7.12 -6.10 1.13
CA LEU A 142 -6.02 -5.15 0.96
C LEU A 142 -5.82 -4.31 2.22
N SER A 143 -6.91 -3.71 2.73
CA SER A 143 -6.90 -2.95 3.99
C SER A 143 -6.46 -3.84 5.15
N LEU A 144 -6.97 -5.07 5.21
CA LEU A 144 -6.57 -6.04 6.22
C LEU A 144 -5.09 -6.40 6.11
N ALA A 145 -4.59 -6.60 4.89
CA ALA A 145 -3.18 -6.88 4.68
C ALA A 145 -2.29 -5.68 5.11
N VAL A 146 -2.75 -4.43 4.97
CA VAL A 146 -2.05 -3.25 5.52
C VAL A 146 -1.99 -3.31 7.04
N VAL A 147 -3.11 -3.60 7.73
CA VAL A 147 -3.13 -3.77 9.19
C VAL A 147 -2.09 -4.81 9.62
N LEU A 148 -2.12 -5.98 9.00
CA LEU A 148 -1.27 -7.12 9.33
C LEU A 148 0.21 -6.83 9.02
N THR A 149 0.49 -6.15 7.90
CA THR A 149 1.86 -5.73 7.56
C THR A 149 2.39 -4.67 8.50
N CYS A 150 1.59 -3.66 8.86
CA CYS A 150 1.98 -2.68 9.85
C CYS A 150 2.26 -3.32 11.21
N ALA A 151 1.44 -4.30 11.62
CA ALA A 151 1.69 -5.09 12.83
C ALA A 151 3.01 -5.90 12.72
N CYS A 152 3.23 -6.60 11.60
CA CYS A 152 4.48 -7.33 11.34
C CYS A 152 5.70 -6.43 11.50
N LEU A 153 5.71 -5.26 10.84
CA LEU A 153 6.80 -4.29 10.90
C LEU A 153 6.95 -3.70 12.31
N TYR A 154 5.85 -3.41 13.01
CA TYR A 154 5.87 -2.90 14.38
C TYR A 154 6.53 -3.90 15.34
N PHE A 155 6.16 -5.18 15.26
CA PHE A 155 6.74 -6.24 16.10
C PHE A 155 8.18 -6.61 15.70
N HIS A 156 8.50 -6.60 14.39
CA HIS A 156 9.89 -6.74 13.92
C HIS A 156 10.76 -5.65 14.53
N ASP A 157 10.27 -4.41 14.49
CA ASP A 157 10.99 -3.28 15.03
C ASP A 157 11.20 -3.38 16.54
N LEU A 158 10.16 -3.77 17.30
CA LEU A 158 10.26 -4.02 18.74
C LEU A 158 11.27 -5.12 19.08
N SER A 159 11.36 -6.16 18.25
CA SER A 159 12.32 -7.26 18.45
C SER A 159 13.79 -6.80 18.35
N GLY A 160 14.05 -5.64 17.73
CA GLY A 160 15.39 -5.14 17.44
C GLY A 160 15.88 -3.96 18.30
N GLU A 161 15.13 -3.50 19.31
CA GLU A 161 15.43 -2.23 20.00
C GLU A 161 16.37 -2.32 21.20
N ASN A 162 16.50 -3.46 21.87
CA ASN A 162 17.18 -3.48 23.17
C ASN A 162 18.09 -4.71 23.36
N PRO A 163 19.44 -4.51 23.39
CA PRO A 163 20.39 -5.58 23.69
C PRO A 163 20.19 -6.21 25.07
N ARG A 164 19.55 -5.49 26.01
CA ARG A 164 19.26 -5.96 27.37
C ARG A 164 17.91 -6.65 27.50
N GLN A 165 17.15 -6.76 26.42
CA GLN A 165 15.88 -7.47 26.44
C GLN A 165 16.12 -8.96 26.66
N SER A 166 15.32 -9.59 27.52
CA SER A 166 15.38 -11.04 27.69
C SER A 166 15.20 -11.74 26.34
N ARG A 167 16.04 -12.75 26.09
CA ARG A 167 16.03 -13.56 24.86
C ARG A 167 14.63 -14.11 24.55
N SER A 168 13.87 -14.53 25.57
CA SER A 168 12.51 -15.04 25.40
C SER A 168 11.56 -14.00 24.81
N ARG A 169 11.62 -12.76 25.29
CA ARG A 169 10.79 -11.65 24.79
C ARG A 169 11.15 -11.29 23.35
N MET A 170 12.44 -11.28 23.01
CA MET A 170 12.90 -11.05 21.63
C MET A 170 12.35 -12.12 20.68
N ILE A 171 12.46 -13.40 21.05
CA ILE A 171 11.92 -14.52 20.27
C ILE A 171 10.41 -14.42 20.12
N GLY A 172 9.68 -14.13 21.20
CA GLY A 172 8.22 -13.96 21.16
C GLY A 172 7.78 -12.84 20.20
N LEU A 173 8.47 -11.70 20.20
CA LEU A 173 8.20 -10.59 19.28
C LEU A 173 8.52 -10.95 17.81
N ALA A 174 9.63 -11.67 17.58
CA ALA A 174 9.97 -12.16 16.25
C ALA A 174 8.96 -13.19 15.74
N ALA A 175 8.46 -14.08 16.60
CA ALA A 175 7.42 -15.05 16.26
C ALA A 175 6.08 -14.35 15.94
N LEU A 176 5.70 -13.32 16.72
CA LEU A 176 4.53 -12.49 16.40
C LEU A 176 4.68 -11.80 15.05
N SER A 177 5.86 -11.23 14.75
CA SER A 177 6.15 -10.62 13.44
C SER A 177 5.96 -11.62 12.30
N ALA A 178 6.53 -12.83 12.43
CA ALA A 178 6.38 -13.90 11.44
C ALA A 178 4.93 -14.38 11.28
N LEU A 179 4.15 -14.45 12.37
CA LEU A 179 2.73 -14.79 12.32
C LEU A 179 1.93 -13.72 11.55
N PHE A 180 2.16 -12.44 11.84
CA PHE A 180 1.50 -11.35 11.12
C PHE A 180 1.89 -11.29 9.64
N LEU A 181 3.14 -11.65 9.30
CA LEU A 181 3.56 -11.82 7.91
C LEU A 181 2.74 -12.91 7.21
N LEU A 182 2.65 -14.10 7.80
CA LEU A 182 1.86 -15.20 7.24
C LEU A 182 0.39 -14.80 7.03
N MET A 183 -0.20 -14.13 8.02
CA MET A 183 -1.57 -13.60 7.90
C MET A 183 -1.69 -12.55 6.80
N ALA A 184 -0.71 -11.65 6.65
CA ALA A 184 -0.72 -10.64 5.61
C ALA A 184 -0.65 -11.27 4.21
N GLU A 185 0.24 -12.24 4.00
CA GLU A 185 0.39 -12.96 2.72
C GLU A 185 -0.85 -13.79 2.36
N THR A 186 -1.46 -14.44 3.36
CA THR A 186 -2.72 -15.18 3.19
C THR A 186 -3.97 -14.28 3.10
N SER A 187 -3.83 -12.97 3.33
CA SER A 187 -4.82 -11.95 3.02
C SER A 187 -4.60 -11.39 1.61
N TYR A 188 -3.36 -11.04 1.30
CA TYR A 188 -2.98 -10.49 0.00
C TYR A 188 -1.52 -10.77 -0.36
N GLU A 189 -1.31 -11.29 -1.56
CA GLU A 189 -0.02 -11.80 -2.04
C GLU A 189 1.08 -10.76 -2.14
N THR A 190 0.76 -9.47 -2.35
CA THR A 190 1.82 -8.46 -2.49
C THR A 190 2.54 -8.23 -1.15
N ALA A 191 2.03 -8.77 -0.04
CA ALA A 191 2.73 -8.77 1.24
C ALA A 191 4.04 -9.59 1.22
N ILE A 192 4.35 -10.35 0.15
CA ILE A 192 5.67 -10.98 -0.02
C ILE A 192 6.84 -9.97 -0.04
N CYS A 193 6.56 -8.67 -0.19
CA CYS A 193 7.56 -7.60 -0.11
C CYS A 193 8.04 -7.28 1.32
N VAL A 194 7.30 -7.73 2.35
CA VAL A 194 7.51 -7.33 3.75
C VAL A 194 8.89 -7.71 4.31
N PRO A 195 9.49 -8.88 4.02
CA PRO A 195 10.87 -9.15 4.43
C PRO A 195 11.86 -8.09 3.94
N GLY A 196 11.69 -7.60 2.70
CA GLY A 196 12.50 -6.50 2.15
C GLY A 196 12.29 -5.19 2.91
N LEU A 197 11.05 -4.90 3.33
CA LEU A 197 10.72 -3.74 4.16
C LEU A 197 11.33 -3.83 5.57
N CYS A 198 11.40 -5.03 6.16
CA CYS A 198 12.10 -5.25 7.44
C CYS A 198 13.59 -4.92 7.36
N VAL A 199 14.27 -5.35 6.28
CA VAL A 199 15.68 -5.01 6.03
C VAL A 199 15.86 -3.50 5.83
N LEU A 200 14.99 -2.88 5.03
CA LEU A 200 15.01 -1.44 4.78
C LEU A 200 14.83 -0.63 6.09
N MET A 201 13.92 -1.06 6.96
CA MET A 201 13.65 -0.42 8.24
C MET A 201 14.84 -0.54 9.20
N ASP A 202 15.50 -1.70 9.25
CA ASP A 202 16.71 -1.88 10.05
C ASP A 202 17.87 -1.02 9.52
N ALA A 203 18.01 -0.89 8.19
CA ALA A 203 18.98 0.01 7.56
C ALA A 203 18.71 1.49 7.91
N LEU A 204 17.44 1.94 7.86
CA LEU A 204 17.04 3.28 8.26
C LEU A 204 17.39 3.57 9.73
N LYS A 205 17.15 2.59 10.61
CA LYS A 205 17.49 2.68 12.04
C LYS A 205 18.98 2.46 12.34
N LYS A 206 19.82 2.32 11.31
CA LYS A 206 21.27 2.06 11.42
C LYS A 206 21.61 0.82 12.25
N ARG A 207 20.75 -0.20 12.22
CA ARG A 207 21.03 -1.51 12.82
C ARG A 207 22.00 -2.29 11.93
N ALA A 208 22.75 -3.22 12.53
CA ALA A 208 23.64 -4.10 11.78
C ALA A 208 22.82 -5.15 11.00
N VAL A 209 22.47 -4.81 9.75
CA VAL A 209 21.67 -5.66 8.85
C VAL A 209 22.35 -7.00 8.55
N PHE A 210 23.69 -7.03 8.53
CA PHE A 210 24.48 -8.26 8.31
C PHE A 210 24.95 -8.93 9.62
N SER A 211 24.39 -8.56 10.78
CA SER A 211 24.67 -9.31 12.00
C SER A 211 24.00 -10.68 11.96
N ARG A 212 24.60 -11.68 12.64
CA ARG A 212 24.02 -13.03 12.75
C ARG A 212 22.56 -13.01 13.20
N ASN A 213 22.21 -12.18 14.18
CA ASN A 213 20.85 -12.07 14.70
C ASN A 213 19.88 -11.47 13.65
N SER A 214 20.31 -10.45 12.91
CA SER A 214 19.51 -9.89 11.82
C SER A 214 19.30 -10.90 10.70
N ILE A 215 20.35 -11.61 10.27
CA ILE A 215 20.25 -12.65 9.24
C ILE A 215 19.28 -13.75 9.65
N ILE A 216 19.34 -14.23 10.90
CA ILE A 216 18.40 -15.25 11.40
C ILE A 216 16.96 -14.73 11.32
N ARG A 217 16.70 -13.49 11.73
CA ARG A 217 15.35 -12.91 11.65
C ARG A 217 14.86 -12.80 10.21
N TYR A 218 15.71 -12.32 9.30
CA TYR A 218 15.34 -12.23 7.88
C TYR A 218 15.15 -13.61 7.25
N ALA A 219 15.95 -14.60 7.64
CA ALA A 219 15.79 -15.97 7.19
C ALA A 219 14.46 -16.57 7.66
N VAL A 220 14.04 -16.33 8.91
CA VAL A 220 12.72 -16.77 9.39
C VAL A 220 11.60 -16.13 8.58
N LEU A 221 11.63 -14.81 8.38
CA LEU A 221 10.61 -14.12 7.58
C LEU A 221 10.61 -14.59 6.12
N GLY A 222 11.80 -14.73 5.52
CA GLY A 222 11.97 -15.25 4.16
C GLY A 222 11.47 -16.69 4.01
N SER A 223 11.69 -17.55 5.00
CA SER A 223 11.16 -18.92 5.01
C SER A 223 9.63 -18.94 5.08
N VAL A 224 9.00 -18.03 5.82
CA VAL A 224 7.53 -17.89 5.83
C VAL A 224 7.03 -17.51 4.44
N THR A 225 7.64 -16.49 3.81
CA THR A 225 7.28 -16.06 2.45
C THR A 225 7.49 -17.18 1.42
N LEU A 226 8.61 -17.91 1.49
CA LEU A 226 8.87 -19.04 0.60
C LEU A 226 7.87 -20.19 0.79
N ALA A 227 7.51 -20.49 2.05
CA ALA A 227 6.48 -21.48 2.35
C ALA A 227 5.10 -21.04 1.81
N TYR A 228 4.73 -19.76 1.98
CA TYR A 228 3.52 -19.19 1.38
C TYR A 228 3.54 -19.32 -0.15
N LEU A 229 4.64 -18.93 -0.81
CA LEU A 229 4.76 -19.04 -2.26
C LEU A 229 4.68 -20.49 -2.74
N ALA A 230 5.26 -21.45 -2.01
CA ALA A 230 5.15 -22.87 -2.31
C ALA A 230 3.70 -23.37 -2.19
N ILE A 231 3.02 -23.06 -1.09
CA ILE A 231 1.60 -23.37 -0.87
C ILE A 231 0.74 -22.73 -1.97
N ARG A 232 0.97 -21.44 -2.25
CA ARG A 232 0.26 -20.71 -3.31
C ARG A 232 0.51 -21.34 -4.68
N SER A 233 1.71 -21.82 -4.98
CA SER A 233 2.00 -22.50 -6.25
C SER A 233 1.32 -23.87 -6.38
N HIS A 234 1.02 -24.52 -5.24
CA HIS A 234 0.37 -25.83 -5.19
C HIS A 234 -1.17 -25.71 -5.24
N PHE A 235 -1.75 -24.81 -4.44
CA PHE A 235 -3.19 -24.64 -4.30
C PHE A 235 -3.75 -23.52 -5.18
N GLY A 236 -3.06 -22.38 -5.20
CA GLY A 236 -3.41 -21.26 -6.06
C GLY A 236 -3.24 -21.71 -7.50
N SER A 237 -4.28 -21.55 -8.29
CA SER A 237 -4.27 -22.11 -9.61
C SER A 237 -3.11 -21.53 -10.42
N THR A 238 -2.39 -22.43 -11.05
CA THR A 238 -2.21 -22.45 -12.49
C THR A 238 -2.85 -21.34 -13.35
N TYR A 239 -3.94 -20.62 -13.02
CA TYR A 239 -4.40 -19.47 -13.81
C TYR A 239 -3.49 -18.22 -13.69
N SER A 240 -2.86 -17.93 -12.54
CA SER A 240 -1.93 -16.78 -12.47
C SER A 240 -0.53 -17.13 -13.01
N LEU A 241 -0.09 -18.38 -12.89
CA LEU A 241 1.23 -18.84 -13.36
C LEU A 241 1.22 -19.47 -14.77
N GLN A 242 0.11 -20.06 -15.22
CA GLN A 242 -0.11 -20.58 -16.60
C GLN A 242 -0.92 -19.61 -17.48
N ALA A 243 -0.74 -18.29 -17.29
CA ALA A 243 -1.14 -17.29 -18.28
C ALA A 243 -2.65 -16.99 -18.48
N ARG A 244 -3.51 -17.14 -17.46
CA ARG A 244 -4.95 -16.79 -17.54
C ARG A 244 -5.40 -15.73 -16.53
N ASN A 245 -4.55 -14.76 -16.22
CA ASN A 245 -5.05 -13.49 -15.69
C ASN A 245 -5.68 -12.74 -16.87
N ALA A 246 -7.00 -12.55 -16.86
CA ALA A 246 -7.75 -11.87 -17.93
C ALA A 246 -7.25 -10.45 -18.22
N ALA A 247 -6.46 -9.85 -17.32
CA ALA A 247 -5.83 -8.56 -17.54
C ALA A 247 -4.60 -8.59 -18.47
N PHE A 248 -4.13 -9.77 -18.88
CA PHE A 248 -3.05 -9.91 -19.85
C PHE A 248 -3.48 -10.72 -21.06
N ALA A 249 -2.93 -10.37 -22.22
CA ALA A 249 -3.08 -11.20 -23.40
C ALA A 249 -2.53 -12.63 -23.13
N PRO A 250 -3.24 -13.71 -23.53
CA PRO A 250 -2.82 -15.08 -23.24
C PRO A 250 -1.43 -15.44 -23.78
N ASP A 251 -1.01 -14.78 -24.85
CA ASP A 251 0.26 -14.97 -25.55
C ASP A 251 1.42 -14.11 -25.00
N ILE A 252 1.17 -13.25 -23.99
CA ILE A 252 2.23 -12.41 -23.42
C ILE A 252 3.32 -13.28 -22.80
N GLN A 253 4.57 -13.03 -23.20
CA GLN A 253 5.73 -13.74 -22.71
C GLN A 253 6.25 -13.10 -21.41
N ASN A 254 6.85 -13.91 -20.53
CA ASN A 254 7.31 -13.42 -19.22
C ASN A 254 8.36 -12.31 -19.32
N TRP A 255 9.23 -12.32 -20.34
CA TRP A 255 10.21 -11.24 -20.53
C TRP A 255 9.55 -9.93 -20.96
N GLN A 256 8.42 -9.95 -21.67
CA GLN A 256 7.66 -8.76 -22.04
C GLN A 256 7.09 -8.08 -20.79
N LEU A 257 6.59 -8.87 -19.83
CA LEU A 257 6.13 -8.37 -18.54
C LEU A 257 7.27 -7.72 -17.74
N VAL A 258 8.41 -8.40 -17.63
CA VAL A 258 9.59 -7.88 -16.91
C VAL A 258 10.12 -6.61 -17.56
N LEU A 259 10.16 -6.56 -18.90
CA LEU A 259 10.58 -5.37 -19.64
C LEU A 259 9.61 -4.18 -19.45
N SER A 260 8.32 -4.48 -19.22
CA SER A 260 7.26 -3.50 -18.94
C SER A 260 7.17 -3.10 -17.47
N ALA A 261 7.86 -3.78 -16.56
CA ALA A 261 7.72 -3.58 -15.13
C ALA A 261 7.98 -2.13 -14.66
N PRO A 262 9.02 -1.42 -15.16
CA PRO A 262 9.21 -0.01 -14.82
C PRO A 262 8.11 0.90 -15.35
N TRP A 263 7.47 0.53 -16.48
CA TRP A 263 6.35 1.29 -17.01
C TRP A 263 5.10 1.12 -16.13
N PHE A 264 4.80 -0.10 -15.66
CA PHE A 264 3.76 -0.31 -14.65
C PHE A 264 4.05 0.51 -13.38
N LEU A 265 5.29 0.44 -12.89
CA LEU A 265 5.73 1.20 -11.72
C LEU A 265 5.56 2.72 -11.92
N TRP A 266 5.95 3.25 -13.08
CA TRP A 266 5.77 4.66 -13.43
C TRP A 266 4.28 5.04 -13.49
N LYS A 267 3.43 4.20 -14.10
CA LYS A 267 1.98 4.45 -14.12
C LYS A 267 1.41 4.52 -12.71
N HIS A 268 1.74 3.56 -11.83
CA HIS A 268 1.36 3.61 -10.41
C HIS A 268 1.87 4.87 -9.71
N PHE A 269 3.14 5.23 -9.89
CA PHE A 269 3.70 6.47 -9.36
C PHE A 269 2.89 7.69 -9.84
N SER A 270 2.58 7.75 -11.14
CA SER A 270 1.83 8.85 -11.74
C SER A 270 0.38 8.90 -11.25
N MET A 271 -0.29 7.77 -11.03
CA MET A 271 -1.66 7.73 -10.51
C MET A 271 -1.73 8.29 -9.09
N TRP A 272 -0.74 8.00 -8.24
CA TRP A 272 -0.71 8.53 -6.87
C TRP A 272 -0.48 10.05 -6.79
N PHE A 273 0.34 10.60 -7.71
CA PHE A 273 0.62 12.04 -7.75
C PHE A 273 -0.37 12.83 -8.62
N MET A 274 -0.90 12.23 -9.68
CA MET A 274 -1.82 12.83 -10.64
C MET A 274 -3.09 11.97 -10.81
N PRO A 275 -3.95 11.87 -9.77
CA PRO A 275 -5.16 11.07 -9.82
C PRO A 275 -6.32 11.72 -10.61
N LEU A 276 -6.12 12.91 -11.19
CA LEU A 276 -7.20 13.65 -11.87
C LEU A 276 -7.77 12.86 -13.05
N GLY A 277 -9.08 12.64 -13.02
CA GLY A 277 -9.82 11.96 -14.08
C GLY A 277 -9.43 10.48 -14.25
N ARG A 278 -8.77 9.88 -13.26
CA ARG A 278 -8.31 8.49 -13.31
C ARG A 278 -8.94 7.72 -12.18
N LEU A 279 -9.75 6.75 -12.55
CA LEU A 279 -10.15 5.65 -11.69
C LEU A 279 -9.84 4.39 -12.49
N GLU A 280 -8.93 3.57 -11.99
CA GLU A 280 -8.38 2.46 -12.74
C GLU A 280 -8.64 1.18 -11.95
N PHE A 281 -9.60 0.40 -12.45
CA PHE A 281 -9.85 -0.96 -12.01
C PHE A 281 -9.99 -1.84 -13.26
N LEU A 282 -9.57 -3.10 -13.15
CA LEU A 282 -9.62 -4.08 -14.23
C LEU A 282 -8.84 -3.69 -15.50
N SER A 283 -7.87 -2.78 -15.45
CA SER A 283 -7.11 -2.40 -16.65
C SER A 283 -6.33 -3.59 -17.21
N SER A 284 -6.32 -3.74 -18.53
CA SER A 284 -5.52 -4.77 -19.23
C SER A 284 -4.21 -4.22 -19.79
N TYR A 285 -3.32 -5.11 -20.21
CA TYR A 285 -2.07 -4.74 -20.86
C TYR A 285 -1.83 -5.59 -22.11
N LEU A 286 -1.68 -4.90 -23.22
CA LEU A 286 -1.37 -5.44 -24.54
C LEU A 286 0.04 -5.02 -24.93
N TRP A 287 0.93 -5.99 -25.15
CA TRP A 287 2.31 -5.73 -25.56
C TRP A 287 2.36 -4.95 -26.89
N GLY A 288 3.16 -3.88 -26.94
CA GLY A 288 3.31 -3.03 -28.13
C GLY A 288 2.14 -2.08 -28.41
N VAL A 289 0.98 -2.26 -27.75
CA VAL A 289 -0.21 -1.39 -27.92
C VAL A 289 -0.40 -0.49 -26.71
N SER A 290 -0.31 -1.06 -25.49
CA SER A 290 -0.52 -0.30 -24.24
C SER A 290 0.64 0.62 -23.88
N ALA A 291 1.85 0.28 -24.34
CA ALA A 291 3.05 1.07 -24.16
C ALA A 291 3.90 1.01 -25.43
N SER A 292 4.26 2.17 -25.97
CA SER A 292 5.20 2.27 -27.08
C SER A 292 6.63 1.89 -26.63
N PRO A 293 7.51 1.46 -27.55
CA PRO A 293 8.92 1.20 -27.21
C PRO A 293 9.63 2.40 -26.56
N LEU A 294 9.28 3.62 -26.96
CA LEU A 294 9.84 4.85 -26.39
C LEU A 294 9.38 5.06 -24.94
N GLU A 295 8.11 4.81 -24.61
CA GLU A 295 7.62 4.88 -23.24
C GLU A 295 8.27 3.83 -22.34
N LEU A 296 8.52 2.62 -22.86
CA LEU A 296 9.23 1.57 -22.12
C LEU A 296 10.67 2.01 -21.81
N ALA A 297 11.41 2.52 -22.79
CA ALA A 297 12.75 3.08 -22.59
C ALA A 297 12.75 4.25 -21.60
N ALA A 298 11.80 5.19 -21.73
CA ALA A 298 11.67 6.31 -20.81
C ALA A 298 11.39 5.86 -19.37
N ALA A 299 10.59 4.80 -19.18
CA ALA A 299 10.31 4.24 -17.87
C ALA A 299 11.56 3.64 -17.20
N TRP A 300 12.43 2.97 -17.97
CA TRP A 300 13.72 2.48 -17.48
C TRP A 300 14.67 3.60 -17.10
N ILE A 301 14.76 4.66 -17.91
CA ILE A 301 15.56 5.85 -17.60
C ILE A 301 15.04 6.51 -16.32
N TRP A 302 13.71 6.67 -16.19
CA TRP A 302 13.08 7.21 -14.99
C TRP A 302 13.41 6.39 -13.74
N LEU A 303 13.33 5.05 -13.83
CA LEU A 303 13.69 4.18 -12.72
C LEU A 303 15.16 4.33 -12.32
N ALA A 304 16.07 4.41 -13.30
CA ALA A 304 17.49 4.63 -13.04
C ALA A 304 17.75 5.98 -12.35
N VAL A 305 17.09 7.06 -12.80
CA VAL A 305 17.15 8.38 -12.17
C VAL A 305 16.60 8.36 -10.75
N LEU A 306 15.48 7.65 -10.52
CA LEU A 306 14.90 7.49 -9.18
C LEU A 306 15.86 6.76 -8.24
N LEU A 307 16.45 5.65 -8.68
CA LEU A 307 17.46 4.90 -7.91
C LEU A 307 18.71 5.74 -7.61
N GLY A 308 19.21 6.48 -8.61
CA GLY A 308 20.31 7.44 -8.41
C GLY A 308 19.96 8.50 -7.37
N THR A 309 18.75 9.06 -7.44
CA THR A 309 18.25 10.05 -6.47
C THR A 309 18.18 9.48 -5.06
N ILE A 310 17.65 8.26 -4.90
CA ILE A 310 17.61 7.54 -3.62
C ILE A 310 19.02 7.39 -3.05
N PHE A 311 19.97 6.90 -3.86
CA PHE A 311 21.36 6.68 -3.43
C PHE A 311 22.02 7.99 -2.97
N LEU A 312 21.89 9.05 -3.76
CA LEU A 312 22.47 10.36 -3.46
C LEU A 312 21.82 11.04 -2.25
N THR A 313 20.53 10.80 -2.01
CA THR A 313 19.79 11.44 -0.93
C THR A 313 19.74 10.61 0.36
N TRP A 314 20.09 9.31 0.35
CA TRP A 314 20.01 8.44 1.53
C TRP A 314 20.72 9.00 2.78
N ARG A 315 21.87 9.65 2.58
CA ARG A 315 22.65 10.26 3.67
C ARG A 315 22.08 11.61 4.14
N ARG A 316 21.49 12.40 3.23
CA ARG A 316 21.06 13.79 3.48
C ARG A 316 19.59 13.90 3.89
N MET A 317 18.74 13.09 3.27
CA MET A 317 17.29 13.07 3.43
C MET A 317 16.81 11.61 3.56
N PRO A 318 17.23 10.90 4.63
CA PRO A 318 17.01 9.45 4.76
C PRO A 318 15.54 9.05 4.70
N TRP A 319 14.62 9.89 5.20
CA TRP A 319 13.17 9.64 5.14
C TRP A 319 12.60 9.71 3.72
N VAL A 320 13.16 10.55 2.85
CA VAL A 320 12.75 10.64 1.44
C VAL A 320 13.20 9.39 0.70
N ALA A 321 14.48 9.05 0.83
CA ALA A 321 15.05 7.85 0.23
C ALA A 321 14.39 6.57 0.76
N PHE A 322 14.08 6.50 2.06
CA PHE A 322 13.32 5.41 2.67
C PHE A 322 11.90 5.30 2.09
N GLY A 323 11.17 6.41 1.95
CA GLY A 323 9.83 6.39 1.36
C GLY A 323 9.82 5.90 -0.09
N PHE A 324 10.78 6.34 -0.90
CA PHE A 324 10.91 5.83 -2.28
C PHE A 324 11.34 4.36 -2.34
N LEU A 325 12.29 3.92 -1.49
CA LEU A 325 12.65 2.50 -1.42
C LEU A 325 11.48 1.64 -0.95
N TRP A 326 10.68 2.13 -0.01
CA TRP A 326 9.45 1.44 0.40
C TRP A 326 8.50 1.29 -0.79
N PHE A 327 8.26 2.37 -1.54
CA PHE A 327 7.45 2.34 -2.75
C PHE A 327 7.99 1.30 -3.75
N LEU A 328 9.28 1.33 -4.06
CA LEU A 328 9.90 0.38 -5.00
C LEU A 328 9.76 -1.08 -4.54
N ILE A 329 10.08 -1.36 -3.27
CA ILE A 329 10.01 -2.72 -2.71
C ILE A 329 8.57 -3.24 -2.70
N SER A 330 7.61 -2.42 -2.29
CA SER A 330 6.20 -2.83 -2.19
C SER A 330 5.47 -2.86 -3.53
N SER A 331 5.88 -2.06 -4.51
CA SER A 331 5.39 -2.15 -5.90
C SER A 331 6.06 -3.28 -6.68
N PHE A 332 7.18 -3.84 -6.21
CA PHE A 332 7.94 -4.84 -6.96
C PHE A 332 7.11 -6.07 -7.39
N PRO A 333 6.28 -6.68 -6.50
CA PRO A 333 5.41 -7.79 -6.90
C PRO A 333 4.34 -7.36 -7.91
N SER A 334 3.59 -6.29 -7.61
CA SER A 334 2.47 -5.85 -8.44
C SER A 334 2.90 -5.28 -9.79
N SER A 335 4.14 -4.78 -9.89
CA SER A 335 4.72 -4.30 -11.15
C SER A 335 5.33 -5.43 -11.99
N ASN A 336 5.20 -6.70 -11.59
CA ASN A 336 5.69 -7.86 -12.36
C ASN A 336 7.19 -7.87 -12.69
N PHE A 337 8.04 -7.28 -11.85
CA PHE A 337 9.50 -7.47 -11.98
C PHE A 337 9.90 -8.94 -11.83
N ILE A 338 9.15 -9.67 -11.00
CA ILE A 338 9.01 -11.12 -11.09
C ILE A 338 7.67 -11.35 -11.76
N PRO A 339 7.59 -12.11 -12.87
CA PRO A 339 6.37 -12.26 -13.67
C PRO A 339 5.36 -13.18 -12.97
N ILE A 340 4.84 -12.75 -11.82
CA ILE A 340 3.77 -13.41 -11.06
C ILE A 340 2.39 -13.15 -11.67
N ARG A 341 2.34 -12.38 -12.76
CA ARG A 341 1.14 -11.94 -13.49
C ARG A 341 0.10 -11.31 -12.57
N SER A 342 0.55 -10.47 -11.63
CA SER A 342 -0.35 -9.51 -10.98
C SER A 342 -0.91 -8.59 -12.06
N GLY A 343 -2.19 -8.19 -11.96
CA GLY A 343 -2.79 -7.30 -12.95
C GLY A 343 -1.90 -6.07 -13.22
N PRO A 344 -1.91 -5.53 -14.45
CA PRO A 344 -0.89 -4.60 -14.90
C PRO A 344 -0.94 -3.26 -14.17
N ILE A 345 -2.14 -2.67 -14.08
CA ILE A 345 -2.36 -1.33 -13.53
C ILE A 345 -3.72 -1.31 -12.86
N ALA A 346 -3.76 -0.88 -11.61
CA ALA A 346 -5.00 -0.58 -10.89
C ALA A 346 -4.71 0.30 -9.68
N ASP A 347 -5.69 1.09 -9.27
CA ASP A 347 -5.59 1.97 -8.09
C ASP A 347 -5.32 1.16 -6.82
N TYR A 348 -5.95 -0.01 -6.70
CA TYR A 348 -5.83 -0.86 -5.54
C TYR A 348 -4.44 -1.54 -5.40
N TYR A 349 -3.57 -1.45 -6.42
CA TYR A 349 -2.15 -1.83 -6.27
C TYR A 349 -1.30 -0.77 -5.56
N LEU A 350 -1.83 0.44 -5.36
CA LEU A 350 -1.15 1.55 -4.65
C LEU A 350 -1.43 1.58 -3.14
N VAL A 351 -2.19 0.63 -2.60
CA VAL A 351 -2.51 0.56 -1.17
C VAL A 351 -1.24 0.46 -0.33
N PHE A 352 -0.39 -0.52 -0.62
CA PHE A 352 0.91 -0.68 0.07
C PHE A 352 1.96 0.36 -0.35
N PRO A 353 2.21 0.57 -1.65
CA PRO A 353 3.26 1.48 -2.10
C PRO A 353 2.98 2.95 -1.80
N GLY A 354 1.70 3.34 -1.74
CA GLY A 354 1.27 4.68 -1.39
C GLY A 354 1.73 5.12 0.00
N ILE A 355 1.93 4.17 0.94
CA ILE A 355 2.51 4.47 2.26
C ILE A 355 3.94 5.04 2.08
N GLY A 356 4.75 4.39 1.25
CA GLY A 356 6.11 4.85 0.93
C GLY A 356 6.14 6.24 0.30
N LEU A 357 5.23 6.50 -0.65
CA LEU A 357 5.13 7.82 -1.28
C LEU A 357 4.68 8.91 -0.30
N ALA A 358 3.74 8.60 0.61
CA ALA A 358 3.34 9.50 1.68
C ALA A 358 4.51 9.80 2.65
N VAL A 359 5.32 8.79 3.00
CA VAL A 359 6.55 8.95 3.79
C VAL A 359 7.56 9.83 3.07
N ALA A 360 7.78 9.60 1.77
CA ALA A 360 8.72 10.39 0.98
C ALA A 360 8.31 11.87 0.93
N LEU A 361 7.01 12.15 0.72
CA LEU A 361 6.48 13.50 0.67
C LEU A 361 6.57 14.22 2.02
N ALA A 362 6.19 13.54 3.11
CA ALA A 362 6.32 14.08 4.46
C ALA A 362 7.80 14.30 4.86
N GLY A 363 8.69 13.38 4.49
CA GLY A 363 10.13 13.50 4.68
C GLY A 363 10.72 14.70 3.93
N PHE A 364 10.26 14.94 2.70
CA PHE A 364 10.66 16.09 1.90
C PHE A 364 10.19 17.40 2.54
N ALA A 365 8.92 17.47 2.93
CA ALA A 365 8.37 18.63 3.62
C ALA A 365 9.12 18.94 4.92
N ARG A 366 9.44 17.90 5.72
CA ARG A 366 10.24 18.04 6.95
C ARG A 366 11.64 18.59 6.68
N ALA A 367 12.32 18.08 5.67
CA ALA A 367 13.66 18.54 5.29
C ALA A 367 13.63 20.01 4.85
N LEU A 368 12.61 20.39 4.07
CA LEU A 368 12.42 21.74 3.57
C LEU A 368 12.14 22.74 4.70
N LEU A 369 11.25 22.41 5.64
CA LEU A 369 11.01 23.21 6.85
C LEU A 369 12.27 23.35 7.72
N GLY A 370 13.05 22.28 7.88
CA GLY A 370 14.31 22.32 8.62
C GLY A 370 15.39 23.15 7.94
N TRP A 371 15.35 23.26 6.61
CA TRP A 371 16.22 24.16 5.85
C TRP A 371 15.78 25.62 5.98
N MET A 372 14.47 25.91 5.89
CA MET A 372 13.93 27.26 6.11
C MET A 372 14.32 27.83 7.48
N LYS A 373 14.14 27.04 8.55
CA LYS A 373 14.47 27.47 9.93
C LYS A 373 15.95 27.75 10.15
N ARG A 374 16.85 27.09 9.42
CA ARG A 374 18.29 27.32 9.54
C ARG A 374 18.75 28.57 8.79
N ASN A 375 18.03 28.97 7.75
CA ASN A 375 18.38 30.09 6.89
C ASN A 375 17.54 31.35 7.17
N SER A 376 16.62 31.32 8.13
CA SER A 376 15.73 32.46 8.41
C SER A 376 16.43 33.65 9.06
N SER A 377 17.67 33.50 9.51
CA SER A 377 18.49 34.62 10.05
C SER A 377 19.14 35.47 8.96
N ASP A 378 19.14 35.01 7.72
CA ASP A 378 19.74 35.71 6.58
C ASP A 378 18.68 36.64 5.97
N GLN A 379 18.72 37.91 6.37
CA GLN A 379 17.64 38.89 6.18
C GLN A 379 17.33 39.19 4.70
N ASP A 380 18.27 38.91 3.79
CA ASP A 380 18.13 39.14 2.34
C ASP A 380 17.81 37.85 1.54
N SER A 381 17.55 36.72 2.20
CA SER A 381 17.37 35.45 1.49
C SER A 381 15.93 35.22 1.02
N HIS A 382 15.68 35.20 -0.30
CA HIS A 382 14.39 34.75 -0.89
C HIS A 382 14.09 33.25 -0.67
N ARG A 383 15.04 32.51 -0.09
CA ARG A 383 15.01 31.07 0.11
C ARG A 383 13.80 30.54 0.90
N PRO A 384 13.42 31.13 2.05
CA PRO A 384 12.24 30.68 2.79
C PRO A 384 10.93 30.88 2.02
N LEU A 385 10.84 31.92 1.18
CA LEU A 385 9.67 32.17 0.35
C LEU A 385 9.49 31.03 -0.68
N ILE A 386 10.56 30.64 -1.37
CA ILE A 386 10.53 29.54 -2.35
C ILE A 386 10.12 28.23 -1.67
N ALA A 387 10.72 27.92 -0.51
CA ALA A 387 10.38 26.72 0.24
C ALA A 387 8.93 26.73 0.75
N GLY A 388 8.45 27.87 1.25
CA GLY A 388 7.05 28.07 1.63
C GLY A 388 6.11 27.86 0.45
N ALA A 389 6.45 28.40 -0.74
CA ALA A 389 5.68 28.22 -1.96
C ALA A 389 5.62 26.73 -2.38
N ILE A 390 6.75 26.01 -2.33
CA ILE A 390 6.77 24.57 -2.63
C ILE A 390 5.89 23.78 -1.66
N LEU A 391 5.98 24.04 -0.36
CA LEU A 391 5.13 23.39 0.65
C LEU A 391 3.66 23.71 0.44
N PHE A 392 3.35 24.96 0.11
CA PHE A 392 2.00 25.39 -0.22
C PHE A 392 1.47 24.65 -1.45
N LEU A 393 2.22 24.60 -2.55
CA LEU A 393 1.80 23.91 -3.77
C LEU A 393 1.57 22.41 -3.52
N VAL A 394 2.48 21.75 -2.81
CA VAL A 394 2.35 20.32 -2.45
C VAL A 394 1.14 20.08 -1.53
N GLY A 395 1.00 20.91 -0.49
CA GLY A 395 -0.11 20.81 0.46
C GLY A 395 -1.45 21.11 -0.20
N PHE A 396 -1.53 22.18 -0.97
CA PHE A 396 -2.71 22.59 -1.73
C PHE A 396 -3.13 21.53 -2.73
N TRP A 397 -2.18 20.97 -3.49
CA TRP A 397 -2.45 19.85 -4.41
C TRP A 397 -3.09 18.66 -3.69
N ARG A 398 -2.62 18.33 -2.49
CA ARG A 398 -3.19 17.24 -1.68
C ARG A 398 -4.54 17.60 -1.07
N LEU A 399 -4.79 18.86 -0.76
CA LEU A 399 -6.12 19.32 -0.36
C LEU A 399 -7.12 19.21 -1.52
N LEU A 400 -6.71 19.49 -2.76
CA LEU A 400 -7.55 19.28 -3.95
C LEU A 400 -7.91 17.80 -4.18
N CYS A 401 -7.11 16.87 -3.69
CA CYS A 401 -7.41 15.45 -3.76
C CYS A 401 -8.60 15.03 -2.85
N ILE A 402 -8.92 15.80 -1.81
CA ILE A 402 -10.02 15.48 -0.88
C ILE A 402 -11.40 15.52 -1.57
N PRO A 403 -11.81 16.60 -2.26
CA PRO A 403 -13.07 16.60 -2.99
C PRO A 403 -13.09 15.56 -4.12
N MET A 404 -11.93 15.24 -4.72
CA MET A 404 -11.83 14.17 -5.71
C MET A 404 -12.07 12.79 -5.10
N PHE A 405 -11.54 12.53 -3.89
CA PHE A 405 -11.83 11.31 -3.14
C PHE A 405 -13.34 11.17 -2.94
N TRP A 406 -14.01 12.22 -2.47
CA TRP A 406 -15.47 12.23 -2.30
C TRP A 406 -16.22 11.97 -3.63
N LEU A 407 -15.80 12.63 -4.71
CA LEU A 407 -16.41 12.46 -6.03
C LEU A 407 -16.25 11.02 -6.54
N GLN A 408 -15.06 10.45 -6.40
CA GLN A 408 -14.80 9.06 -6.78
C GLN A 408 -15.63 8.11 -5.93
N THR A 409 -15.67 8.27 -4.61
CA THR A 409 -16.53 7.47 -3.71
C THR A 409 -18.00 7.54 -4.15
N SER A 410 -18.46 8.72 -4.58
CA SER A 410 -19.83 8.92 -5.05
C SER A 410 -20.10 8.19 -6.37
N LEU A 411 -19.10 8.10 -7.26
CA LEU A 411 -19.19 7.41 -8.56
C LEU A 411 -19.50 5.92 -8.40
N TRP A 412 -19.02 5.28 -7.32
CA TRP A 412 -19.32 3.87 -7.03
C TRP A 412 -20.81 3.59 -6.82
N ASN A 413 -21.63 4.59 -6.49
CA ASN A 413 -23.09 4.42 -6.40
C ASN A 413 -23.76 4.28 -7.77
N ARG A 414 -23.01 4.50 -8.86
CA ARG A 414 -23.49 4.43 -10.25
C ARG A 414 -22.57 3.50 -11.03
N PRO A 415 -22.76 2.18 -10.92
CA PRO A 415 -21.84 1.21 -11.51
C PRO A 415 -21.64 1.39 -13.02
N LEU A 416 -22.67 1.83 -13.74
CA LEU A 416 -22.54 2.14 -15.16
C LEU A 416 -21.57 3.31 -15.42
N ASP A 417 -21.72 4.43 -14.71
CA ASP A 417 -20.82 5.60 -14.83
C ASP A 417 -19.38 5.20 -14.44
N LEU A 418 -19.25 4.32 -13.46
CA LEU A 418 -17.98 3.74 -13.03
C LEU A 418 -17.30 2.99 -14.19
N TYR A 419 -18.00 2.07 -14.86
CA TYR A 419 -17.46 1.35 -16.04
C TYR A 419 -17.18 2.28 -17.21
N LEU A 420 -18.07 3.22 -17.51
CA LEU A 420 -17.88 4.21 -18.57
C LEU A 420 -16.63 5.08 -18.32
N SER A 421 -16.34 5.41 -17.07
CA SER A 421 -15.14 6.18 -16.73
C SER A 421 -13.85 5.40 -17.02
N VAL A 422 -13.83 4.09 -16.76
CA VAL A 422 -12.68 3.22 -17.12
C VAL A 422 -12.55 3.08 -18.63
N ASP A 423 -13.66 2.81 -19.32
CA ASP A 423 -13.68 2.67 -20.77
C ASP A 423 -13.18 3.95 -21.47
N LEU A 424 -13.65 5.13 -21.04
CA LEU A 424 -13.21 6.42 -21.60
C LEU A 424 -11.73 6.72 -21.34
N THR A 425 -11.19 6.28 -20.20
CA THR A 425 -9.78 6.49 -19.89
C THR A 425 -8.86 5.52 -20.62
N ARG A 426 -9.36 4.31 -20.94
CA ARG A 426 -8.57 3.21 -21.54
C ARG A 426 -9.39 2.29 -22.45
N PRO A 427 -9.88 2.80 -23.59
CA PRO A 427 -10.82 2.05 -24.43
C PRO A 427 -10.20 0.78 -25.02
N ALA A 428 -8.93 0.86 -25.46
CA ALA A 428 -8.23 -0.30 -26.03
C ALA A 428 -8.03 -1.43 -24.99
N GLN A 429 -7.80 -1.07 -23.73
CA GLN A 429 -7.61 -2.05 -22.67
C GLN A 429 -8.93 -2.65 -22.19
N PHE A 430 -9.98 -1.84 -22.10
CA PHE A 430 -11.30 -2.29 -21.67
C PHE A 430 -11.92 -3.26 -22.68
N HIS A 431 -11.89 -2.93 -23.98
CA HIS A 431 -12.45 -3.79 -25.02
C HIS A 431 -11.70 -5.11 -25.21
N ALA A 432 -10.39 -5.12 -24.96
CA ALA A 432 -9.60 -6.35 -25.05
C ALA A 432 -10.05 -7.43 -24.03
N GLN A 433 -10.59 -7.03 -22.88
CA GLN A 433 -11.18 -7.95 -21.90
C GLN A 433 -12.57 -8.44 -22.30
N SER A 434 -13.39 -7.62 -22.97
CA SER A 434 -14.72 -8.06 -23.39
C SER A 434 -14.71 -9.12 -24.51
N LEU A 435 -13.56 -9.33 -25.16
CA LEU A 435 -13.37 -10.28 -26.26
C LEU A 435 -12.62 -11.57 -25.83
N ALA A 436 -12.08 -11.60 -24.61
CA ALA A 436 -11.36 -12.74 -24.03
C ALA A 436 -12.23 -13.46 -22.99
#